data_AF-A0A923IAD7-F1
#
_entry.id   AF-A0A923IAD7-F1
#
_cell.length_a   1.000
_cell.length_b   1.000
_cell.length_c   1.000
_cell.angle_alpha   90.00
_cell.angle_beta   90.00
_cell.angle_gamma   90.00
#
_symmetry.space_group_name_H-M   'P 1'
#
loop_
_entity.id
_entity.type
_entity.pdbx_description
1 polymer ?
#
loop_
_entity_poly.entity_id
_entity_poly.type
_entity_poly.pdbx_seq_one_letter_code
_entity_poly.pdbx_strand_id
1 'polypeptide(L)' 'MERLGEARLIAVGDELLNGRTLDANSHEIQQRLLRRGVTVGGVAVCRTTPPPSPRPWTPRPTPAWSC' A
#
# COMPACT_ATOMS: atom_id res chain seq x y z
N MET A 1 -24.97 19.74 -4.47
CA MET A 1 -24.44 18.36 -4.37
C MET A 1 -23.01 18.49 -3.87
N GLU A 2 -22.78 18.31 -2.57
CA GLU A 2 -21.42 18.43 -2.01
C GLU A 2 -20.55 17.28 -2.53
N ARG A 3 -19.37 17.60 -3.08
CA ARG A 3 -18.40 16.58 -3.52
C ARG A 3 -17.90 15.85 -2.27
N LEU A 4 -18.20 14.56 -2.15
CA LEU A 4 -17.84 13.70 -1.02
C LEU A 4 -16.32 13.37 -0.94
N GLY A 5 -15.45 14.18 -1.55
CA GLY A 5 -14.00 14.00 -1.56
C GLY A 5 -13.47 12.99 -2.59
N GLU A 6 -12.15 12.81 -2.59
CA GLU A 6 -11.42 11.81 -3.38
C GLU A 6 -11.06 10.63 -2.48
N ALA A 7 -11.22 9.40 -2.95
CA ALA A 7 -10.85 8.18 -2.24
C ALA A 7 -9.58 7.54 -2.83
N ARG A 8 -8.87 6.78 -1.99
CA ARG A 8 -7.76 5.90 -2.38
C ARG A 8 -8.09 4.48 -1.97
N LEU A 9 -7.82 3.51 -2.85
CA LEU A 9 -8.02 2.10 -2.56
C LEU A 9 -6.69 1.41 -2.32
N ILE A 10 -6.66 0.52 -1.34
CA ILE A 10 -5.53 -0.36 -1.04
C ILE A 10 -6.04 -1.80 -1.17
N ALA A 11 -5.57 -2.49 -2.20
CA ALA A 11 -5.79 -3.92 -2.39
C ALA A 11 -4.68 -4.69 -1.69
N VAL A 12 -5.03 -5.71 -0.91
CA VAL A 12 -4.07 -6.53 -0.16
C VAL A 12 -4.15 -7.94 -0.69
N GLY A 13 -3.03 -8.45 -1.24
CA GLY A 13 -2.97 -9.78 -1.85
C GLY A 13 -1.66 -9.99 -2.59
N ASP A 14 -0.89 -11.01 -2.20
CA ASP A 14 0.36 -11.35 -2.89
C ASP A 14 0.08 -11.91 -4.29
N GLU A 15 -1.03 -12.61 -4.48
CA GLU A 15 -1.52 -13.11 -5.76
C GLU A 15 -1.88 -11.98 -6.75
N LEU A 16 -2.38 -10.84 -6.24
CA LEU A 16 -2.66 -9.65 -7.05
C LEU A 16 -1.34 -9.01 -7.54
N LEU A 17 -0.36 -8.86 -6.64
CA LEU A 17 0.97 -8.35 -6.99
C LEU A 17 1.71 -9.23 -8.00
N ASN A 18 1.56 -10.55 -7.86
CA ASN A 18 2.22 -11.52 -8.74
C ASN A 18 1.43 -11.80 -10.04
N GLY A 19 0.31 -11.10 -10.28
CA GLY A 19 -0.52 -11.29 -11.48
C GLY A 19 -1.20 -12.66 -11.59
N ARG A 20 -1.29 -13.41 -10.49
CA ARG A 20 -1.99 -14.71 -10.43
C ARG A 20 -3.50 -14.55 -10.35
N THR A 21 -3.96 -13.40 -9.87
CA THR A 21 -5.37 -13.05 -9.76
C THR A 21 -5.58 -11.62 -10.27
N LEU A 22 -6.65 -11.39 -11.02
CA LEU A 22 -7.07 -10.06 -11.45
C LEU A 22 -7.88 -9.38 -10.32
N ASP A 23 -7.60 -8.10 -10.06
CA ASP A 23 -8.25 -7.35 -8.99
C ASP A 23 -9.68 -6.91 -9.35
N ALA A 24 -10.64 -7.84 -9.22
CA ALA A 24 -12.06 -7.57 -9.41
C ALA A 24 -12.68 -6.78 -8.23
N ASN A 25 -12.14 -6.94 -7.02
CA ASN A 25 -12.67 -6.31 -5.81
C ASN A 25 -12.50 -4.80 -5.84
N SER A 26 -11.31 -4.29 -6.16
CA SER A 26 -11.09 -2.85 -6.29
C SER A 26 -11.93 -2.24 -7.39
N HIS A 27 -12.13 -2.96 -8.49
CA HIS A 27 -13.02 -2.52 -9.56
C HIS A 27 -14.46 -2.36 -9.08
N GLU A 28 -15.00 -3.36 -8.38
CA GLU A 28 -16.37 -3.29 -7.85
C GLU A 28 -16.53 -2.14 -6.84
N ILE A 29 -15.57 -1.97 -5.93
CA ILE A 29 -15.60 -0.90 -4.93
C ILE A 29 -15.52 0.47 -5.61
N GLN A 30 -14.65 0.64 -6.60
CA GLN A 30 -14.54 1.87 -7.37
C GLN A 30 -15.87 2.25 -8.03
N GLN A 31 -16.57 1.29 -8.64
CA GLN A 31 -17.89 1.53 -9.24
C GLN A 31 -18.93 1.95 -8.20
N ARG A 32 -18.93 1.29 -7.02
CA ARG A 32 -19.85 1.63 -5.91
C ARG A 32 -19.59 3.04 -5.37
N LEU A 33 -18.33 3.45 -5.25
CA LEU A 33 -17.96 4.80 -4.81
C LEU A 33 -18.30 5.87 -5.85
N LEU A 34 -18.05 5.59 -7.12
CA LEU A 34 -18.40 6.49 -8.23
C LEU A 34 -19.90 6.78 -8.27
N ARG A 35 -20.75 5.76 -8.10
CA ARG A 35 -22.21 5.91 -8.01
C ARG A 35 -22.66 6.77 -6.83
N ARG A 36 -21.83 6.92 -5.80
CA ARG A 36 -22.06 7.79 -4.64
C ARG A 36 -21.44 9.17 -4.80
N GLY A 37 -20.83 9.49 -5.95
CA GLY A 37 -20.19 10.78 -6.19
C GLY A 37 -18.79 10.91 -5.60
N VAL A 38 -18.12 9.80 -5.26
CA VAL A 38 -16.74 9.76 -4.78
C VAL A 38 -15.83 9.25 -5.90
N THR A 39 -14.85 10.04 -6.31
CA THR A 39 -13.87 9.63 -7.32
C THR A 39 -12.71 8.89 -6.64
N VAL A 40 -12.28 7.76 -7.21
CA VAL A 40 -11.07 7.05 -6.75
C VAL A 40 -9.88 7.56 -7.52
N GLY A 41 -8.90 8.16 -6.83
CA GLY A 41 -7.69 8.71 -7.45
C GLY A 41 -6.63 7.66 -7.80
N GLY A 42 -6.78 6.43 -7.31
CA GLY A 42 -5.90 5.31 -7.64
C GLY A 42 -6.09 4.10 -6.71
N VAL A 43 -5.55 2.97 -7.17
CA VAL A 43 -5.50 1.71 -6.44
C VAL A 43 -4.02 1.36 -6.23
N ALA A 44 -3.62 1.14 -4.98
CA ALA A 44 -2.32 0.59 -4.63
C ALA A 44 -2.48 -0.88 -4.22
N VAL A 45 -1.57 -1.74 -4.65
CA VAL A 45 -1.57 -3.16 -4.27
C VAL A 45 -0.42 -3.42 -3.30
N CYS A 46 -0.72 -4.09 -2.19
CA CYS A 46 0.23 -4.39 -1.12
C CYS A 46 0.30 -5.90 -0.83
N ARG A 47 1.44 -6.33 -0.29
CA ARG A 47 1.60 -7.69 0.21
C ARG A 47 0.72 -7.91 1.45
N THR A 48 0.32 -9.16 1.67
CA THR A 48 -0.39 -9.54 2.90
C THR A 48 0.53 -9.51 4.13
N THR A 49 1.82 -9.74 3.91
CA THR A 49 2.81 -9.80 4.99
C THR A 49 3.40 -8.41 5.23
N PRO A 50 3.47 -7.95 6.50
CA PRO A 50 4.12 -6.68 6.83
C PRO A 50 5.61 -6.74 6.50
N PRO A 51 6.25 -5.58 6.22
CA PRO A 51 7.69 -5.52 6.04
C PRO A 51 8.41 -5.99 7.32
N PRO A 52 9.62 -6.57 7.21
CA PRO A 52 10.42 -6.90 8.38
C PRO A 52 10.72 -5.63 9.19
N SER A 53 10.83 -5.78 10.51
CA SER A 53 11.22 -4.66 11.37
C SER A 53 12.60 -4.13 10.94
N PRO A 54 12.79 -2.79 10.90
CA PRO A 54 14.09 -2.22 10.61
C PRO A 54 15.10 -2.71 11.65
N ARG A 55 16.31 -3.08 11.20
CA ARG A 55 17.37 -3.48 12.11
C ARG A 55 17.78 -2.27 12.95
N PRO A 56 18.03 -2.44 14.26
CA PRO A 56 18.62 -1.38 15.07
C PRO A 56 19.93 -0.91 14.45
N TRP A 57 20.14 0.40 14.41
CA TRP A 57 21.46 0.92 14.05
C TRP A 57 22.47 0.44 15.10
N THR A 58 23.57 -0.14 14.64
CA THR A 58 24.71 -0.51 15.48
C THR A 58 25.89 0.38 15.10
N PRO A 59 26.45 1.16 16.05
CA PRO A 59 27.64 1.93 15.78
C PRO A 59 28.77 0.99 15.35
N ARG A 60 29.48 1.37 14.29
CA ARG A 60 30.73 0.68 13.95
C ARG A 60 31.73 0.94 15.07
N PRO A 61 32.36 -0.08 15.67
CA PRO A 61 33.39 0.15 16.68
C PRO A 61 34.54 0.95 16.06
N THR A 62 34.91 2.06 16.69
CA THR A 62 36.10 2.84 16.33
C THR A 62 37.34 2.05 16.75
N PRO A 63 38.32 1.82 15.86
CA PRO A 63 39.56 1.16 16.24
C PRO A 63 40.31 1.96 17.30
N ALA A 64 40.79 1.27 18.34
CA ALA A 64 41.40 1.85 19.54
C ALA A 64 42.74 2.61 19.30
N TRP A 65 43.29 2.57 18.09
CA TRP A 65 44.56 3.20 17.74
C TRP A 65 44.39 4.57 17.06
N SER A 66 43.27 5.23 17.29
CA SER A 66 42.96 6.55 16.71
C SER A 66 43.36 7.73 17.61
N CYS A 67 44.12 7.48 18.70
CA CYS A 67 44.58 8.50 19.66
C CYS A 67 46.10 8.58 19.69
#